data_AF-A0A317QNM3-F1
#
_entry.id   AF-A0A317QNM3-F1
#
_cell.length_a   1.000
_cell.length_b   1.000
_cell.length_c   1.000
_cell.angle_alpha   90.00
_cell.angle_beta   90.00
_cell.angle_gamma   90.00
#
_symmetry.space_group_name_H-M   'P 1'
#
loop_
_entity.id
_entity.type
_entity.pdbx_description
1 polymer ?
#
loop_
_entity_poly.entity_id
_entity_poly.type
_entity_poly.pdbx_seq_one_letter_code
_entity_poly.pdbx_strand_id
1 'polypeptide(L)'
;MELITHCVREYKARCATRYDEAVATATTAEELVQGFLREQTATLTGEPQMHRLWYDLRNQSMFEPAFRADVAEIDLLLERMVWRVVSRYAELSGTRPRASSTAFYAVLDGLFQQALLRQLAGDPEAAPALREAVQGVLPQLVH
;
A
#
# COMPACT_ATOMS: atom_id res chain seq x y z
N MET A 1 -6.05 11.25 21.96
CA MET A 1 -5.33 10.17 21.24
C MET A 1 -6.27 9.34 20.38
N GLU A 2 -7.41 8.88 20.90
CA GLU A 2 -8.36 8.05 20.11
C GLU A 2 -8.82 8.67 18.78
N LEU A 3 -9.00 10.00 18.71
CA LEU A 3 -9.45 10.67 17.49
C LEU A 3 -8.46 10.54 16.32
N ILE A 4 -7.15 10.68 16.58
CA ILE A 4 -6.12 10.59 15.51
C ILE A 4 -6.09 9.17 14.96
N THR A 5 -6.10 8.18 15.83
CA THR A 5 -6.08 6.78 15.41
C THR A 5 -7.35 6.38 14.68
N HIS A 6 -8.52 6.84 15.16
CA HIS A 6 -9.80 6.64 14.48
C HIS A 6 -9.81 7.30 13.09
N CYS A 7 -9.33 8.54 12.95
CA CYS A 7 -9.22 9.21 11.66
C CYS A 7 -8.29 8.47 10.68
N VAL A 8 -7.16 7.93 11.16
CA VAL A 8 -6.26 7.12 10.32
C VAL A 8 -6.93 5.81 9.93
N ARG A 9 -7.63 5.13 10.84
CA ARG A 9 -8.37 3.89 10.55
C ARG A 9 -9.44 4.10 9.48
N GLU A 10 -10.30 5.12 9.66
CA GLU A 10 -11.34 5.48 8.69
C GLU A 10 -10.75 5.83 7.32
N TYR A 11 -9.67 6.63 7.31
CA TYR A 11 -8.96 6.97 6.08
C TYR A 11 -8.41 5.72 5.37
N LYS A 12 -7.75 4.81 6.10
CA LYS A 12 -7.18 3.58 5.52
C LYS A 12 -8.25 2.61 5.06
N ALA A 13 -9.39 2.51 5.75
CA ALA A 13 -10.53 1.74 5.30
C ALA A 13 -11.07 2.25 3.95
N ARG A 14 -11.26 3.57 3.81
CA ARG A 14 -11.64 4.19 2.53
C ARG A 14 -10.56 4.05 1.46
N CYS A 15 -9.29 4.06 1.84
CA CYS A 15 -8.21 3.80 0.91
C CYS A 15 -8.27 2.35 0.39
N ALA A 16 -8.53 1.38 1.27
CA ALA A 16 -8.67 -0.02 0.90
C ALA A 16 -9.81 -0.24 -0.09
N THR A 17 -10.95 0.44 0.06
CA THR A 17 -12.07 0.31 -0.89
C THR A 17 -11.74 0.81 -2.30
N ARG A 18 -10.81 1.77 -2.46
CA ARG A 18 -10.39 2.26 -3.79
C ARG A 18 -9.65 1.18 -4.59
N TYR A 19 -8.90 0.31 -3.91
CA TYR A 19 -8.19 -0.79 -4.56
C TYR A 19 -9.10 -1.97 -4.93
N ASP A 20 -10.25 -2.09 -4.27
CA ASP A 20 -11.21 -3.18 -4.49
C ASP A 20 -11.83 -3.10 -5.88
N GLU A 21 -12.06 -1.88 -6.37
CA GLU A 21 -12.58 -1.66 -7.72
C GLU A 21 -11.58 -2.15 -8.79
N ALA A 22 -10.29 -1.85 -8.63
CA ALA A 22 -9.25 -2.34 -9.53
C ALA A 22 -9.16 -3.88 -9.53
N VAL A 23 -9.28 -4.50 -8.34
CA VAL A 23 -9.31 -5.96 -8.21
C VAL A 23 -10.55 -6.57 -8.87
N ALA A 24 -11.71 -5.94 -8.69
CA ALA A 24 -13.00 -6.46 -9.18
C ALA A 24 -13.16 -6.33 -10.70
N THR A 25 -12.60 -5.28 -11.30
CA THR A 25 -12.84 -4.95 -12.72
C THR A 25 -11.76 -5.45 -13.66
N ALA A 26 -10.54 -5.71 -13.18
CA ALA A 26 -9.44 -6.13 -14.04
C ALA A 26 -9.65 -7.53 -14.64
N THR A 27 -9.45 -7.62 -15.96
CA THR A 27 -9.53 -8.87 -16.73
C THR A 27 -8.16 -9.39 -17.14
N THR A 28 -7.13 -8.56 -17.08
CA THR A 28 -5.74 -8.94 -17.32
C THR A 28 -4.81 -8.51 -16.18
N ALA A 29 -3.69 -9.20 -16.03
CA ALA A 29 -2.68 -8.86 -15.02
C ALA A 29 -2.13 -7.44 -15.21
N GLU A 30 -1.99 -7.00 -16.46
CA GLU A 30 -1.57 -5.64 -16.80
C GLU A 30 -2.59 -4.59 -16.37
N GLU A 31 -3.88 -4.78 -16.68
CA GLU A 31 -4.96 -3.88 -16.26
C GLU A 31 -4.98 -3.70 -14.74
N LEU A 32 -4.84 -4.81 -14.00
CA LEU A 32 -4.81 -4.79 -12.55
C LEU A 32 -3.64 -3.95 -12.02
N VAL A 33 -2.43 -4.17 -12.55
CA VAL A 33 -1.23 -3.42 -12.14
C VAL A 33 -1.38 -1.94 -12.46
N GLN A 34 -1.89 -1.59 -13.66
CA GLN A 34 -2.11 -0.19 -14.02
C GLN A 34 -3.14 0.48 -13.10
N GLY A 35 -4.23 -0.22 -12.76
CA GLY A 35 -5.23 0.25 -11.81
C GLY A 35 -4.65 0.47 -10.41
N PHE A 36 -3.94 -0.52 -9.88
CA PHE A 36 -3.28 -0.44 -8.59
C PHE A 36 -2.29 0.73 -8.51
N LEU A 37 -1.43 0.88 -9.52
CA LEU A 37 -0.44 1.95 -9.58
C LEU A 37 -1.06 3.33 -9.74
N ARG A 38 -2.16 3.44 -10.48
CA ARG A 38 -2.91 4.70 -10.62
C ARG A 38 -3.40 5.17 -9.25
N GLU A 39 -4.09 4.31 -8.49
CA GLU A 39 -4.59 4.67 -7.16
C GLU A 39 -3.44 4.95 -6.18
N GLN A 40 -2.38 4.14 -6.22
CA GLN A 40 -1.20 4.33 -5.38
C GLN A 40 -0.52 5.69 -5.65
N THR A 41 -0.29 6.06 -6.90
CA THR A 41 0.33 7.35 -7.25
C THR A 41 -0.61 8.54 -7.06
N ALA A 42 -1.91 8.37 -7.28
CA ALA A 42 -2.90 9.40 -7.00
C ALA A 42 -2.94 9.75 -5.50
N THR A 43 -2.94 8.75 -4.62
CA THR A 43 -2.96 8.99 -3.18
C THR A 43 -1.61 9.50 -2.65
N LEU A 44 -0.49 9.05 -3.24
CA LEU A 44 0.84 9.57 -2.91
C LEU A 44 0.93 11.08 -3.14
N THR A 45 0.44 11.56 -4.29
CA THR A 45 0.56 12.97 -4.69
C THR A 45 -0.58 13.84 -4.16
N GLY A 46 -1.81 13.34 -4.15
CA GLY A 46 -3.00 14.09 -3.72
C GLY A 46 -3.24 14.09 -2.21
N GLU A 47 -2.78 13.06 -1.49
CA GLU A 47 -3.04 12.89 -0.06
C GLU A 47 -1.77 12.57 0.78
N PRO A 48 -0.58 13.15 0.50
CA PRO A 48 0.69 12.76 1.14
C PRO A 48 0.67 12.96 2.65
N GLN A 49 -0.05 13.95 3.16
CA GLN A 49 -0.14 14.23 4.59
C GLN A 49 -0.85 13.11 5.37
N MET A 50 -1.84 12.45 4.76
CA MET A 50 -2.55 11.33 5.39
C MET A 50 -1.66 10.09 5.47
N HIS A 51 -0.87 9.84 4.43
CA HIS A 51 0.12 8.77 4.48
C HIS A 51 1.24 9.08 5.47
N ARG A 52 1.71 10.33 5.55
CA ARG A 52 2.69 10.75 6.56
C ARG A 52 2.18 10.49 7.97
N LEU A 53 0.91 10.81 8.24
CA LEU A 53 0.30 10.57 9.55
C LEU A 53 0.28 9.08 9.92
N TRP A 54 0.04 8.19 8.95
CA TRP A 54 0.14 6.75 9.18
C TRP A 54 1.55 6.33 9.60
N TYR A 55 2.58 6.73 8.85
CA TYR A 55 3.96 6.36 9.17
C TYR A 55 4.43 6.97 10.50
N ASP A 56 3.97 8.18 10.83
CA ASP A 56 4.21 8.81 12.13
C ASP A 56 3.58 7.99 13.28
N LEU A 57 2.31 7.61 13.17
CA LEU A 57 1.64 6.78 14.18
C LEU A 57 2.33 5.41 14.35
N ARG A 58 2.70 4.77 13.23
CA ARG A 58 3.43 3.49 13.25
C ARG A 58 4.76 3.65 13.96
N ASN A 59 5.50 4.72 13.71
CA ASN A 59 6.76 5.00 14.40
C ASN A 59 6.56 5.27 15.89
N GLN A 60 5.55 6.06 16.26
CA GLN A 60 5.25 6.37 17.66
C GLN A 60 4.88 5.11 18.47
N SER A 61 4.27 4.09 17.85
CA SER A 61 3.91 2.83 18.54
C SER A 61 5.10 2.04 19.10
N MET A 62 6.31 2.31 18.60
CA MET A 62 7.56 1.76 19.15
C MET A 62 7.84 2.30 20.57
N PHE A 63 7.41 3.54 20.85
CA PHE A 63 7.65 4.23 22.12
C PHE A 63 6.40 4.22 23.01
N GLU A 64 5.22 4.40 22.41
CA GLU A 64 3.95 4.57 23.12
C GLU A 64 3.07 3.32 23.03
N PRO A 65 2.94 2.53 24.13
CA PRO A 65 2.16 1.29 24.13
C PRO A 65 0.69 1.48 23.73
N ALA A 66 0.13 2.67 23.99
CA ALA A 66 -1.25 3.01 23.70
C ALA A 66 -1.59 2.91 22.20
N PHE A 67 -0.61 3.01 21.28
CA PHE A 67 -0.86 2.93 19.84
C PHE A 67 -0.73 1.52 19.26
N ARG A 68 -0.16 0.56 19.99
CA ARG A 68 0.26 -0.73 19.41
C ARG A 68 -0.91 -1.56 18.88
N ALA A 69 -2.01 -1.63 19.62
CA ALA A 69 -3.18 -2.40 19.22
C ALA A 69 -3.79 -1.86 17.93
N ASP A 70 -4.00 -0.54 17.87
CA ASP A 70 -4.57 0.09 16.69
C ASP A 70 -3.65 0.03 15.47
N VAL A 71 -2.34 0.23 15.65
CA VAL A 71 -1.36 0.11 14.57
C VAL A 71 -1.33 -1.31 14.02
N ALA A 72 -1.36 -2.33 14.89
CA ALA A 72 -1.42 -3.72 14.45
C ALA A 72 -2.69 -4.02 13.63
N GLU A 73 -3.84 -3.47 14.01
CA GLU A 73 -5.08 -3.62 13.24
C GLU A 73 -5.01 -2.94 11.87
N ILE A 74 -4.40 -1.74 11.79
CA ILE A 74 -4.22 -1.03 10.53
C ILE A 74 -3.22 -1.77 9.62
N ASP A 75 -2.09 -2.23 10.15
CA ASP A 75 -1.12 -3.05 9.42
C ASP A 75 -1.81 -4.30 8.84
N LEU A 76 -2.61 -5.02 9.63
CA LEU A 76 -3.37 -6.19 9.17
C LEU A 76 -4.41 -5.83 8.09
N LEU A 77 -5.06 -4.67 8.19
CA LEU A 77 -5.99 -4.20 7.16
C LEU A 77 -5.25 -3.93 5.83
N LEU A 78 -4.07 -3.30 5.89
CA LEU A 78 -3.26 -3.01 4.71
C LEU A 78 -2.66 -4.28 4.10
N GLU A 79 -2.22 -5.22 4.93
CA GLU A 79 -1.76 -6.53 4.46
C GLU A 79 -2.86 -7.26 3.70
N ARG A 80 -4.08 -7.35 4.26
CA ARG A 80 -5.23 -7.98 3.58
C ARG A 80 -5.58 -7.28 2.27
N MET A 81 -5.48 -5.95 2.24
CA MET A 81 -5.73 -5.17 1.02
C MET A 81 -4.70 -5.50 -0.07
N VAL A 82 -3.40 -5.45 0.26
CA VAL A 82 -2.32 -5.82 -0.66
C VAL A 82 -2.46 -7.27 -1.12
N TRP A 83 -2.80 -8.18 -0.22
CA TRP A 83 -2.92 -9.59 -0.54
C TRP A 83 -4.00 -9.89 -1.58
N ARG A 84 -5.13 -9.15 -1.57
CA ARG A 84 -6.18 -9.28 -2.60
C ARG A 84 -5.67 -8.89 -3.98
N VAL A 85 -4.90 -7.81 -4.07
CA VAL A 85 -4.26 -7.37 -5.33
C VAL A 85 -3.27 -8.42 -5.83
N VAL A 86 -2.38 -8.90 -4.96
CA VAL A 86 -1.35 -9.89 -5.31
C VAL A 86 -1.97 -11.23 -5.72
N SER A 87 -2.98 -11.70 -4.99
CA SER A 87 -3.67 -12.95 -5.31
C SER A 87 -4.36 -12.88 -6.66
N ARG A 88 -5.03 -11.75 -6.95
CA ARG A 88 -5.68 -11.53 -8.24
C ARG A 88 -4.67 -11.40 -9.38
N TYR A 89 -3.54 -10.74 -9.14
CA TYR A 89 -2.44 -10.63 -10.11
C TYR A 89 -1.88 -12.01 -10.47
N ALA A 90 -1.63 -12.85 -9.47
CA ALA A 90 -1.12 -14.20 -9.67
C ALA A 90 -2.12 -15.06 -10.48
N GLU A 91 -3.40 -15.01 -10.13
CA GLU A 91 -4.47 -15.68 -10.86
C GLU A 91 -4.52 -15.25 -12.34
N LEU A 92 -4.55 -13.94 -12.60
CA LEU A 92 -4.59 -13.38 -13.96
C LEU A 92 -3.33 -13.65 -14.78
N SER A 93 -2.20 -13.90 -14.11
CA SER A 93 -0.92 -14.22 -14.74
C SER A 93 -0.71 -15.73 -14.92
N GLY A 94 -1.61 -16.57 -14.40
CA GLY A 94 -1.41 -18.02 -14.36
C GLY A 94 -0.25 -18.47 -13.46
N THR A 95 0.11 -17.66 -12.46
CA THR A 95 1.22 -17.87 -11.53
C THR A 95 0.74 -18.05 -10.09
N ARG A 96 1.67 -18.26 -9.15
CA ARG A 96 1.42 -18.34 -7.71
C ARG A 96 2.34 -17.38 -6.93
N PRO A 97 1.86 -16.78 -5.83
CA PRO A 97 2.72 -16.01 -4.94
C PRO A 97 3.91 -16.85 -4.43
N ARG A 98 5.13 -16.31 -4.50
CA ARG A 98 6.37 -16.93 -3.97
C ARG A 98 6.62 -16.59 -2.50
N ALA A 99 5.96 -15.56 -1.99
CA ALA A 99 6.15 -15.04 -0.64
C ALA A 99 4.82 -14.99 0.12
N SER A 100 4.90 -14.92 1.44
CA SER A 100 3.72 -14.74 2.30
C SER A 100 3.09 -13.36 2.10
N SER A 101 1.83 -13.22 2.51
CA SER A 101 1.11 -11.93 2.53
C SER A 101 1.90 -10.85 3.28
N THR A 102 2.46 -11.20 4.43
CA THR A 102 3.29 -10.29 5.24
C THR A 102 4.54 -9.82 4.49
N ALA A 103 5.24 -10.71 3.79
CA ALA A 103 6.43 -10.36 3.02
C ALA A 103 6.09 -9.45 1.82
N PHE A 104 5.02 -9.76 1.11
CA PHE A 104 4.51 -8.89 0.03
C PHE A 104 4.13 -7.51 0.54
N TYR A 105 3.41 -7.46 1.66
CA TYR A 105 3.01 -6.21 2.29
C TYR A 105 4.24 -5.39 2.67
N ALA A 106 5.23 -5.98 3.33
CA ALA A 106 6.46 -5.28 3.72
C ALA A 106 7.21 -4.67 2.52
N VAL A 107 7.29 -5.39 1.40
CA VAL A 107 7.95 -4.89 0.18
C VAL A 107 7.20 -3.69 -0.40
N LEU A 108 5.89 -3.80 -0.62
CA LEU A 108 5.11 -2.71 -1.23
C LEU A 108 4.99 -1.49 -0.31
N ASP A 109 4.81 -1.70 1.00
CA ASP A 109 4.77 -0.65 2.00
C ASP A 109 6.10 0.10 2.08
N GLY A 110 7.23 -0.62 2.07
CA GLY A 110 8.56 -0.01 2.04
C GLY A 110 8.80 0.83 0.79
N LEU A 111 8.43 0.34 -0.40
CA LEU A 111 8.51 1.11 -1.64
C LEU A 111 7.67 2.39 -1.57
N PHE A 112 6.45 2.29 -1.07
CA PHE A 112 5.57 3.44 -0.89
C PHE A 112 6.14 4.45 0.11
N GLN A 113 6.68 3.99 1.25
CA GLN A 113 7.27 4.87 2.24
C GLN A 113 8.44 5.66 1.67
N GLN A 114 9.33 5.02 0.91
CA GLN A 114 10.45 5.68 0.24
C GLN A 114 9.96 6.74 -0.76
N ALA A 115 8.94 6.41 -1.56
CA ALA A 115 8.33 7.37 -2.47
C ALA A 115 7.67 8.55 -1.73
N LEU A 116 7.02 8.29 -0.59
CA LEU A 116 6.42 9.34 0.24
C LEU A 116 7.46 10.31 0.79
N LEU A 117 8.60 9.80 1.27
CA LEU A 117 9.70 10.65 1.74
C LEU A 117 10.19 11.58 0.64
N ARG A 118 10.37 11.05 -0.58
CA ARG A 118 10.76 11.83 -1.77
C ARG A 118 9.68 12.86 -2.15
N GLN A 119 8.42 12.44 -2.17
CA GLN A 119 7.27 13.31 -2.46
C GLN A 119 7.20 14.49 -1.47
N LEU A 120 7.38 14.24 -0.18
CA LEU A 120 7.38 15.27 0.86
C LEU A 120 8.60 16.19 0.78
N ALA A 121 9.71 15.72 0.19
CA ALA A 121 10.89 16.53 -0.10
C ALA A 121 10.75 17.35 -1.41
N GLY A 122 9.63 17.23 -2.12
CA GLY A 122 9.38 17.97 -3.36
C GLY A 122 10.03 17.35 -4.60
N ASP A 123 10.42 16.08 -4.55
CA ASP A 123 10.98 15.37 -5.71
C ASP A 123 9.88 15.06 -6.75
N PRO A 124 9.93 15.63 -7.96
CA PRO A 124 8.94 15.37 -9.00
C PRO A 124 8.95 13.92 -9.51
N GLU A 125 10.04 13.18 -9.30
CA GLU A 125 10.21 11.79 -9.74
C GLU A 125 9.72 10.77 -8.71
N ALA A 126 9.18 11.21 -7.57
CA ALA A 126 8.72 10.31 -6.51
C ALA A 126 7.64 9.33 -7.00
N ALA A 127 6.61 9.82 -7.70
CA ALA A 127 5.53 8.99 -8.23
C ALA A 127 5.95 8.12 -9.43
N PRO A 128 6.65 8.65 -10.47
CA PRO A 128 7.18 7.83 -11.57
C PRO A 128 8.08 6.69 -11.09
N ALA A 129 9.04 6.98 -10.20
CA ALA A 129 9.95 5.97 -9.69
C ALA A 129 9.25 4.90 -8.84
N LEU A 130 8.19 5.27 -8.10
CA LEU A 130 7.37 4.28 -7.39
C LEU A 130 6.71 3.29 -8.35
N ARG A 131 6.16 3.78 -9.47
CA ARG A 131 5.54 2.91 -10.48
C ARG A 131 6.55 1.93 -11.05
N GLU A 132 7.72 2.43 -11.46
CA GLU A 132 8.79 1.61 -12.00
C GLU A 132 9.24 0.53 -11.00
N ALA A 133 9.48 0.91 -9.74
CA ALA A 133 9.92 -0.01 -8.71
C ALA A 133 8.90 -1.13 -8.45
N VAL A 134 7.61 -0.79 -8.35
CA VAL A 134 6.55 -1.79 -8.15
C VAL A 134 6.40 -2.70 -9.38
N GLN A 135 6.45 -2.15 -10.60
CA GLN A 135 6.41 -2.94 -11.83
C GLN A 135 7.61 -3.90 -11.95
N GLY A 136 8.79 -3.48 -11.51
CA GLY A 136 10.00 -4.32 -11.52
C GLY A 136 9.98 -5.44 -10.47
N VAL A 137 9.35 -5.20 -9.30
CA VAL A 137 9.29 -6.17 -8.20
C VAL A 137 8.20 -7.22 -8.37
N LEU A 138 7.01 -6.84 -8.84
CA LEU A 138 5.85 -7.75 -8.88
C LEU A 138 6.12 -9.10 -9.59
N PRO A 139 6.75 -9.13 -10.78
CA PRO A 139 7.05 -10.40 -11.47
C PRO A 139 8.03 -11.30 -10.71
N GLN A 140 8.92 -10.72 -9.89
CA GLN A 140 9.93 -11.49 -9.16
C GLN A 140 9.32 -12.27 -7.98
N LEU A 141 8.16 -11.81 -7.50
CA LEU A 141 7.49 -12.35 -6.32
C LEU A 141 6.41 -13.39 -6.67
N VAL A 142 6.24 -13.76 -7.95
CA VAL A 142 5.32 -14.82 -8.40
C VAL A 142 6.07 -15.89 -9.24
N HIS A 143 5.64 -17.16 -9.21
CA HIS A 143 6.19 -18.27 -10.01
C HIS A 143 5.12 -18.95 -10.86
#